data_AF-A0A354J5D8-F1
#
_entry.id   AF-A0A354J5D8-F1
#
_cell.length_a   1.000
_cell.length_b   1.000
_cell.length_c   1.000
_cell.angle_alpha   90.00
_cell.angle_beta   90.00
_cell.angle_gamma   90.00
#
_symmetry.space_group_name_H-M   'P 1'
#
loop_
_entity.id
_entity.type
_entity.pdbx_description
1 polymer ?
#
loop_
_entity_poly.entity_id
_entity_poly.type
_entity_poly.pdbx_seq_one_letter_code
_entity_poly.pdbx_strand_id
1 'polypeptide(L)'
;MKRKHILGRASGITLLALLSLFANQYFTNSDNGKQEVHNHNSNTMEVHFIDVGQGDSILIEIDDSAMLIDAGENNQGNTVVKYLQSQDIDRLDYVIGTHP
;
A
#
# COMPACT_ATOMS: atom_id res chain seq x y z
N MET A 1 35.86 -16.70 -59.28
CA MET A 1 34.68 -15.81 -59.14
C MET A 1 34.53 -15.43 -57.67
N LYS A 2 34.93 -14.21 -57.24
CA LYS A 2 34.90 -13.80 -55.82
C LYS A 2 33.47 -13.39 -55.43
N ARG A 3 32.79 -14.22 -54.60
CA ARG A 3 31.52 -13.85 -53.96
C ARG A 3 31.78 -12.71 -52.98
N LYS A 4 31.17 -11.55 -53.20
CA LYS A 4 31.21 -10.42 -52.26
C LYS A 4 30.21 -10.72 -51.14
N HIS A 5 30.69 -10.78 -49.90
CA HIS A 5 29.83 -10.93 -48.72
C HIS A 5 28.94 -9.68 -48.59
N ILE A 6 27.61 -9.87 -48.66
CA ILE A 6 26.59 -8.82 -48.42
C ILE A 6 26.41 -8.55 -46.90
N LEU A 7 27.32 -9.09 -46.07
CA LEU A 7 27.15 -9.23 -44.62
C LEU A 7 27.28 -7.92 -43.82
N GLY A 8 27.69 -6.81 -44.45
CA GLY A 8 27.88 -5.53 -43.75
C GLY A 8 26.64 -4.62 -43.66
N ARG A 9 25.61 -4.83 -44.48
CA ARG A 9 24.45 -3.91 -44.57
C ARG A 9 23.18 -4.44 -43.92
N ALA A 10 23.02 -5.76 -43.87
CA ALA A 10 21.86 -6.39 -43.24
C ALA A 10 21.86 -6.20 -41.71
N SER A 11 23.03 -6.25 -41.06
CA SER A 11 23.17 -6.09 -39.60
C SER A 11 22.73 -4.70 -39.10
N GLY A 12 23.03 -3.63 -39.87
CA GLY A 12 22.61 -2.27 -39.52
C GLY A 12 21.09 -2.06 -39.66
N ILE A 13 20.48 -2.65 -40.70
CA ILE A 13 19.02 -2.59 -40.91
C ILE A 13 18.30 -3.36 -39.81
N THR A 14 18.82 -4.52 -39.39
CA THR A 14 18.25 -5.29 -38.27
C THR A 14 18.36 -4.53 -36.94
N LEU A 15 19.45 -3.79 -36.70
CA LEU A 15 19.60 -3.00 -35.47
C LEU A 15 18.64 -1.80 -35.43
N LEU A 16 18.46 -1.11 -36.55
CA LEU A 16 17.49 -0.01 -36.68
C LEU A 16 16.04 -0.49 -36.51
N ALA A 17 15.69 -1.66 -37.04
CA ALA A 17 14.37 -2.26 -36.87
C ALA A 17 14.09 -2.67 -35.41
N LEU A 18 15.10 -3.13 -34.67
CA LEU A 18 14.97 -3.41 -33.24
C LEU A 18 14.83 -2.12 -32.42
N LEU A 19 15.56 -1.06 -32.76
CA LEU A 19 15.45 0.23 -32.08
C LEU A 19 14.06 0.86 -32.26
N SER A 20 13.47 0.78 -33.45
CA SER A 20 12.14 1.31 -33.72
C SER A 20 11.02 0.53 -33.02
N LEU A 21 11.18 -0.79 -32.86
CA LEU A 21 10.27 -1.61 -32.05
C LEU A 21 10.30 -1.21 -30.56
N PHE A 22 11.49 -0.97 -30.00
CA PHE A 22 11.63 -0.51 -28.61
C PHE A 22 11.12 0.92 -28.41
N ALA A 23 11.32 1.82 -29.39
CA ALA A 23 10.85 3.20 -29.30
C ALA A 23 9.32 3.31 -29.25
N ASN A 24 8.60 2.45 -29.99
CA ASN A 24 7.13 2.43 -29.96
C ASN A 24 6.57 2.03 -28.58
N GLN A 25 7.25 1.16 -27.83
CA GLN A 25 6.85 0.78 -26.48
C GLN A 25 7.05 1.93 -25.47
N TYR A 26 8.01 2.83 -25.71
CA TYR A 26 8.20 4.03 -24.89
C TYR A 26 7.23 5.16 -25.28
N PHE A 27 6.90 5.31 -26.57
CA PHE A 27 6.10 6.43 -27.06
C PHE A 27 4.60 6.31 -26.74
N THR A 28 4.07 5.09 -26.56
CA THR A 28 2.67 4.89 -26.14
C THR A 28 2.41 5.17 -24.66
N ASN A 29 3.45 5.48 -23.87
CA ASN A 29 3.31 5.73 -22.43
C ASN A 29 3.22 7.21 -22.04
N SER A 30 3.15 8.14 -23.00
CA SER A 30 3.28 9.58 -22.70
C SER A 30 2.00 10.41 -22.73
N ASP A 31 0.83 9.90 -23.12
CA ASP A 31 -0.36 10.76 -23.09
C ASP A 31 -1.71 10.01 -23.10
N ASN A 32 -1.91 9.14 -22.11
CA ASN A 32 -3.28 8.82 -21.70
C ASN A 32 -3.70 9.86 -20.67
N GLY A 33 -4.35 10.92 -21.16
CA GLY A 33 -5.02 11.92 -20.34
C GLY A 33 -5.90 11.25 -19.30
N LYS A 34 -5.39 11.16 -18.07
CA LYS A 34 -6.20 10.86 -16.90
C LYS A 34 -7.03 12.10 -16.65
N GLN A 35 -8.32 11.99 -16.89
CA GLN A 35 -9.25 12.79 -16.11
C GLN A 35 -8.86 12.61 -14.66
N GLU A 36 -8.59 13.72 -13.98
CA GLU A 36 -8.43 13.75 -12.53
C GLU A 36 -9.78 13.33 -11.94
N VAL A 37 -9.99 12.01 -11.83
CA VAL A 37 -10.85 11.46 -10.82
C VAL A 37 -10.25 11.99 -9.54
N HIS A 38 -10.94 12.91 -8.87
CA HIS A 38 -10.66 13.23 -7.48
C HIS A 38 -10.78 11.91 -6.73
N ASN A 39 -9.66 11.17 -6.65
CA ASN A 39 -9.45 10.16 -5.66
C ASN A 39 -9.51 10.93 -4.36
N HIS A 40 -10.70 10.98 -3.76
CA HIS A 40 -10.76 10.95 -2.32
C HIS A 40 -9.97 9.70 -1.93
N ASN A 41 -8.69 9.88 -1.65
CA ASN A 41 -7.98 9.00 -0.72
C ASN A 41 -8.76 9.17 0.59
N SER A 42 -9.90 8.49 0.71
CA SER A 42 -10.60 8.39 1.97
C SER A 42 -9.73 7.43 2.77
N ASN A 43 -8.85 8.00 3.57
CA ASN A 43 -8.14 7.25 4.59
C ASN A 43 -9.23 6.51 5.37
N THR A 44 -9.23 5.19 5.23
CA THR A 44 -10.29 4.36 5.78
C THR A 44 -10.05 4.31 7.27
N MET A 45 -11.04 4.75 8.04
CA MET A 45 -11.02 4.63 9.49
C MET A 45 -11.60 3.28 9.85
N GLU A 46 -10.84 2.49 10.61
CA GLU A 46 -11.30 1.22 11.15
C GLU A 46 -11.63 1.37 12.63
N VAL A 47 -12.69 0.70 13.07
CA VAL A 47 -13.15 0.71 14.46
C VAL A 47 -13.37 -0.73 14.89
N HIS A 48 -12.60 -1.15 15.90
CA HIS A 48 -12.54 -2.52 16.37
C HIS A 48 -13.09 -2.56 17.79
N PHE A 49 -14.13 -3.36 18.00
CA PHE A 49 -14.63 -3.67 19.34
C PHE A 49 -13.94 -4.93 19.83
N ILE A 50 -13.04 -4.77 20.80
CA ILE A 50 -12.22 -5.87 21.31
C ILE A 50 -13.03 -6.62 22.36
N ASP A 51 -13.25 -7.92 22.15
CA ASP A 51 -13.92 -8.75 23.14
C ASP A 51 -13.00 -9.00 24.35
N VAL A 52 -13.22 -8.23 25.40
CA VAL A 52 -12.56 -8.33 26.71
C VAL A 52 -13.49 -8.93 27.78
N GLY A 53 -14.66 -9.43 27.40
CA GLY A 53 -15.68 -9.89 28.34
C GLY A 53 -16.42 -8.74 29.04
N GLN A 54 -15.89 -8.24 30.16
CA GLN A 54 -16.51 -7.16 30.95
C GLN A 54 -15.79 -5.83 30.75
N GLY A 55 -16.58 -4.76 30.59
CA GLY A 55 -16.11 -3.41 30.29
C GLY A 55 -15.94 -3.13 28.79
N ASP A 56 -15.52 -1.91 28.48
CA ASP A 56 -15.34 -1.43 27.11
C ASP A 56 -13.88 -1.56 26.67
N SER A 57 -13.66 -1.87 25.39
CA SER A 57 -12.35 -1.76 24.76
C SER A 57 -12.51 -1.58 23.25
N ILE A 58 -12.12 -0.41 22.76
CA ILE A 58 -12.32 0.02 21.38
C ILE A 58 -11.01 0.54 20.82
N LEU A 59 -10.51 -0.08 19.75
CA LEU A 59 -9.41 0.45 18.96
C LEU A 59 -9.98 1.22 17.77
N ILE A 60 -9.47 2.42 17.55
CA ILE A 60 -9.71 3.22 16.35
C ILE A 60 -8.38 3.43 15.66
N GLU A 61 -8.30 3.12 14.37
CA GLU A 61 -7.11 3.34 13.56
C GLU A 61 -7.43 4.05 12.24
N ILE A 62 -6.50 4.89 11.81
CA ILE A 62 -6.53 5.57 10.52
C ILE A 62 -5.08 5.87 10.10
N ASP A 63 -4.70 5.37 8.92
CA ASP A 63 -3.31 5.41 8.44
C ASP A 63 -2.33 4.84 9.49
N ASP A 64 -1.33 5.61 9.90
CA ASP A 64 -0.32 5.24 10.91
C ASP A 64 -0.71 5.69 12.34
N SER A 65 -1.96 6.11 12.56
CA SER A 65 -2.44 6.64 13.84
C SER A 65 -3.41 5.70 14.53
N ALA A 66 -3.25 5.53 15.84
CA ALA A 66 -4.03 4.59 16.63
C ALA A 66 -4.47 5.16 17.98
N MET A 67 -5.73 4.93 18.34
CA MET A 67 -6.34 5.35 19.59
C MET A 67 -7.03 4.16 20.26
N LEU A 68 -6.80 4.00 21.56
CA LEU A 68 -7.54 3.05 22.38
C LEU A 68 -8.51 3.78 23.31
N ILE A 69 -9.77 3.37 23.34
CA ILE A 69 -10.77 3.81 24.30
C ILE A 69 -11.09 2.62 25.21
N ASP A 70 -10.75 2.78 26.50
CA ASP A 70 -10.83 1.74 27.54
C ASP A 70 -10.11 0.42 27.21
N ALA A 71 -9.99 -0.46 28.21
CA ALA A 71 -9.26 -1.72 28.11
C ALA A 71 -9.90 -2.89 28.88
N GLY A 72 -11.19 -2.77 29.21
CA GLY A 72 -11.88 -3.68 30.12
C GLY A 72 -11.37 -3.61 31.57
N GLU A 73 -11.56 -4.68 32.32
CA GLU A 73 -11.06 -4.81 33.69
C GLU A 73 -9.53 -5.03 33.76
N ASN A 74 -8.94 -4.81 34.95
CA ASN A 74 -7.49 -4.92 35.20
C ASN A 74 -6.85 -6.26 34.77
N ASN A 75 -7.61 -7.35 34.75
CA ASN A 75 -7.12 -8.67 34.34
C ASN A 75 -7.09 -8.87 32.81
N GLN A 76 -7.69 -7.96 32.01
CA GLN A 76 -7.83 -8.09 30.56
C GLN A 76 -6.72 -7.41 29.75
N GLY A 77 -5.77 -6.75 30.40
CA GLY A 77 -4.66 -6.08 29.71
C GLY A 77 -3.90 -7.00 28.74
N ASN A 78 -3.71 -8.27 29.09
CA ASN A 78 -3.05 -9.24 28.19
C ASN A 78 -3.87 -9.55 26.94
N THR A 79 -5.20 -9.54 27.03
CA THR A 79 -6.09 -9.76 25.88
C THR A 79 -5.99 -8.57 24.92
N VAL A 80 -6.07 -7.35 25.46
CA VAL A 80 -5.95 -6.11 24.68
C VAL A 80 -4.58 -6.02 24.01
N VAL A 81 -3.49 -6.23 24.75
CA VAL A 81 -2.12 -6.17 24.19
C VAL A 81 -1.94 -7.18 23.06
N LYS A 82 -2.41 -8.42 23.22
CA LYS A 82 -2.34 -9.43 22.15
C LYS A 82 -3.13 -9.02 20.92
N TYR A 83 -4.29 -8.40 21.11
CA TYR A 83 -5.10 -7.90 20.00
C TYR A 83 -4.38 -6.78 19.26
N LEU A 84 -3.90 -5.75 19.96
CA LEU A 84 -3.14 -4.64 19.35
C LEU A 84 -1.93 -5.15 18.55
N GLN A 85 -1.17 -6.09 19.12
CA GLN A 85 -0.04 -6.73 18.42
C GLN A 85 -0.48 -7.50 17.17
N SER A 86 -1.66 -8.12 17.19
CA SER A 86 -2.18 -8.82 16.01
C SER A 86 -2.68 -7.89 14.92
N GLN A 87 -2.84 -6.60 15.20
CA GLN A 87 -3.14 -5.54 14.23
C GLN A 87 -1.87 -4.77 13.83
N ASP A 88 -0.68 -5.28 14.16
CA ASP A 88 0.61 -4.61 13.91
C ASP A 88 0.74 -3.22 14.57
N ILE A 89 -0.02 -2.95 15.64
CA ILE A 89 0.04 -1.71 16.42
C ILE A 89 1.14 -1.82 17.47
N ASP A 90 2.21 -1.05 17.31
CA ASP A 90 3.33 -0.95 18.26
C ASP A 90 3.27 0.30 19.16
N ARG A 91 2.43 1.27 18.80
CA ARG A 91 2.26 2.55 19.49
C ARG A 91 0.82 3.02 19.41
N LEU A 92 0.31 3.52 20.53
CA LEU A 92 -0.95 4.27 20.60
C LEU A 92 -0.62 5.75 20.71
N ASP A 93 -1.23 6.59 19.87
CA ASP A 93 -1.12 8.05 19.98
C ASP A 93 -1.96 8.58 21.14
N TYR A 94 -3.09 7.92 21.40
CA TYR A 94 -4.02 8.29 22.46
C TYR A 94 -4.55 7.07 23.19
N VAL A 95 -4.79 7.25 24.49
CA VAL A 95 -5.57 6.33 25.33
C VAL A 95 -6.60 7.16 26.08
N ILE A 96 -7.87 6.79 25.95
CA ILE A 96 -8.99 7.48 26.60
C ILE A 96 -9.62 6.52 27.60
N GLY A 97 -9.61 6.90 28.88
CA GLY A 97 -10.38 6.22 29.92
C GLY A 97 -11.73 6.91 30.08
N THR A 98 -12.84 6.23 29.83
CA THR A 98 -14.18 6.81 29.98
C THR A 98 -14.63 6.83 31.45
N HIS A 99 -14.24 5.80 32.20
CA HIS A 99 -14.57 5.63 33.61
C HIS A 99 -13.33 5.23 34.43
N PRO A 100 -13.22 5.62 35.71
CA PRO A 100 -12.15 5.19 36.62
C PRO A 100 -12.27 3.74 37.08
#